data_AF-A0A958ZJR5-F1
#
_entry.id   AF-A0A958ZJR5-F1
#
_cell.length_a   1.000
_cell.length_b   1.000
_cell.length_c   1.000
_cell.angle_alpha   90.00
_cell.angle_beta   90.00
_cell.angle_gamma   90.00
#
_symmetry.space_group_name_H-M   'P 1'
#
loop_
_entity.id
_entity.type
_entity.pdbx_description
1 polymer ?
#
loop_
_entity_poly.entity_id
_entity_poly.type
_entity_poly.pdbx_seq_one_letter_code
_entity_poly.pdbx_strand_id
1 'polypeptide(L)'
;MKRLFNILFFTLLVSFGGYAQNELEFGRVINETLTGTGSSVYTKSITIPQGKIWKITFASLGRQGTQGGVQSGVTSQLSIDNFHLKSGSNTISEFPIWLDSGTHTLYIYANDLTPHVAAINGIEFILR
;
A
#
# COMPACT_ATOMS: atom_id res chain seq x y z
N MET A 1 -10.36 43.89 -26.72
CA MET A 1 -10.18 43.74 -25.25
C MET A 1 -11.30 42.94 -24.57
N LYS A 2 -12.60 43.22 -24.80
CA LYS A 2 -13.72 42.46 -24.18
C LYS A 2 -13.70 40.94 -24.45
N ARG A 3 -13.30 40.52 -25.67
CA ARG A 3 -13.18 39.10 -26.05
C ARG A 3 -12.07 38.37 -25.29
N LEU A 4 -10.95 39.06 -25.02
CA LEU A 4 -9.85 38.48 -24.24
C LEU A 4 -10.25 38.28 -22.77
N PHE A 5 -10.97 39.26 -22.21
CA PHE A 5 -11.48 39.18 -20.83
C PHE A 5 -12.47 38.03 -20.65
N ASN A 6 -13.36 37.82 -21.63
CA ASN A 6 -14.32 36.71 -21.60
C ASN A 6 -13.63 35.34 -21.72
N ILE A 7 -12.58 35.21 -22.53
CA ILE A 7 -11.82 33.96 -22.64
C ILE A 7 -11.04 33.66 -21.35
N LEU A 8 -10.46 34.69 -20.73
CA LEU A 8 -9.75 34.56 -19.45
C LEU A 8 -10.71 34.17 -18.31
N PHE A 9 -11.91 34.75 -18.28
CA PHE A 9 -12.93 34.44 -17.29
C PHE A 9 -13.47 33.01 -17.44
N PHE A 10 -13.65 32.55 -18.69
CA PHE A 10 -14.12 31.20 -18.99
C PHE A 10 -13.07 30.13 -18.65
N THR A 11 -11.79 30.40 -18.88
CA THR A 11 -10.69 29.49 -18.51
C THR A 11 -10.50 29.37 -17.00
N LEU A 12 -10.74 30.45 -16.23
CA LEU A 12 -10.74 30.38 -14.77
C LEU A 12 -11.87 29.48 -14.23
N LEU A 13 -13.08 29.58 -14.78
CA LEU A 13 -14.23 28.78 -14.32
C LEU A 13 -14.05 27.28 -14.56
N VAL A 14 -13.42 26.88 -15.68
CA VAL A 14 -13.17 25.45 -15.99
C VAL A 14 -12.07 24.87 -15.08
N SER A 15 -11.18 25.70 -14.53
CA SER A 15 -10.09 25.25 -13.64
C SER A 15 -10.56 24.84 -12.22
N PHE A 16 -11.76 25.26 -11.79
CA PHE A 16 -12.36 24.85 -10.51
C PHE A 16 -13.05 23.48 -10.57
N GLY A 17 -13.19 22.87 -11.75
CA GLY A 17 -13.72 21.52 -11.94
C GLY A 17 -12.68 20.42 -11.77
N GLY A 18 -11.48 20.74 -11.25
CA GLY A 18 -10.45 19.75 -10.94
C GLY A 18 -11.04 18.68 -10.04
N TYR A 19 -11.05 17.43 -10.54
CA TYR A 19 -11.54 16.23 -9.90
C TYR A 19 -10.91 16.03 -8.51
N ALA A 20 -11.44 16.71 -7.50
CA ALA A 20 -11.23 16.33 -6.12
C ALA A 20 -11.89 14.96 -5.94
N GLN A 21 -11.24 14.10 -5.18
CA GLN A 21 -11.65 12.74 -4.82
C GLN A 21 -12.97 12.74 -4.03
N ASN A 22 -14.08 13.22 -4.63
CA ASN A 22 -15.33 13.54 -3.97
C ASN A 22 -16.06 12.34 -3.36
N GLU A 23 -15.57 11.12 -3.60
CA GLU A 23 -16.12 9.86 -3.07
C GLU A 23 -15.19 9.21 -2.02
N LEU A 24 -14.03 9.81 -1.71
CA LEU A 24 -13.08 9.25 -0.75
C LEU A 24 -12.86 10.22 0.42
N GLU A 25 -13.40 9.86 1.58
CA GLU A 25 -13.13 10.55 2.83
C GLU A 25 -11.98 9.87 3.57
N PHE A 26 -11.00 10.63 4.06
CA PHE A 26 -9.91 10.08 4.84
C PHE A 26 -10.45 9.36 6.09
N GLY A 27 -10.09 8.09 6.26
CA GLY A 27 -10.42 7.30 7.44
C GLY A 27 -9.30 7.33 8.47
N ARG A 28 -8.18 6.67 8.14
CA ARG A 28 -7.02 6.55 9.05
C ARG A 28 -5.73 6.16 8.31
N VAL A 29 -4.61 6.27 9.01
CA VAL A 29 -3.34 5.68 8.56
C VAL A 29 -3.32 4.19 8.87
N ILE A 30 -2.78 3.41 7.95
CA ILE A 30 -2.61 1.96 8.05
C ILE A 30 -1.13 1.62 8.22
N ASN A 31 -0.84 0.82 9.24
CA ASN A 31 0.49 0.29 9.51
C ASN A 31 0.35 -1.19 9.91
N GLU A 32 0.64 -2.08 8.98
CA GLU A 32 0.41 -3.51 9.18
C GLU A 32 1.71 -4.26 9.08
N THR A 33 2.02 -5.02 10.13
CA THR A 33 3.24 -5.83 10.21
C THR A 33 2.92 -7.31 10.15
N LEU A 34 3.77 -8.07 9.48
CA LEU A 34 3.78 -9.53 9.49
C LEU A 34 5.17 -10.02 9.89
N THR A 35 5.21 -10.82 10.95
CA THR A 35 6.44 -11.45 11.46
C THR A 35 6.30 -12.96 11.35
N GLY A 36 7.38 -13.65 11.00
CA GLY A 36 7.38 -15.11 10.91
C GLY A 36 8.74 -15.71 11.25
N THR A 37 8.77 -16.94 11.75
CA THR A 37 10.00 -17.71 12.00
C THR A 37 9.74 -19.20 11.79
N GLY A 38 10.71 -19.94 11.27
CA GLY A 38 10.63 -21.41 11.22
C GLY A 38 9.71 -22.01 10.14
N SER A 39 9.28 -21.23 9.15
CA SER A 39 8.49 -21.68 8.00
C SER A 39 8.97 -20.96 6.73
N SER A 40 8.81 -21.57 5.56
CA SER A 40 9.09 -20.91 4.28
C SER A 40 7.93 -20.03 3.79
N VAL A 41 6.76 -20.13 4.40
CA VAL A 41 5.60 -19.27 4.09
C VAL A 41 4.96 -18.78 5.38
N TYR A 42 4.77 -17.47 5.48
CA TYR A 42 4.10 -16.81 6.59
C TYR A 42 2.92 -16.01 6.07
N THR A 43 1.80 -16.04 6.78
CA THR A 43 0.57 -15.38 6.34
C THR A 43 -0.05 -14.52 7.43
N LYS A 44 -0.61 -13.37 7.04
CA LYS A 44 -1.48 -12.55 7.89
C LYS A 44 -2.72 -12.16 7.10
N SER A 45 -3.88 -12.45 7.67
CA SER A 45 -5.16 -11.98 7.13
C SER A 45 -5.42 -10.54 7.58
N ILE A 46 -5.84 -9.71 6.63
CA ILE A 46 -6.26 -8.33 6.85
C ILE A 46 -7.68 -8.19 6.31
N THR A 47 -8.57 -7.60 7.11
CA THR A 47 -9.95 -7.35 6.69
C THR A 47 -10.21 -5.86 6.59
N ILE A 48 -10.56 -5.41 5.38
CA ILE A 48 -11.02 -4.06 5.09
C ILE A 48 -12.55 -4.07 5.16
N PRO A 49 -13.18 -3.34 6.10
CA PRO A 49 -14.64 -3.32 6.24
C PRO A 49 -15.36 -2.84 4.97
N GLN A 50 -16.61 -3.25 4.81
CA GLN A 50 -17.47 -2.76 3.72
C GLN A 50 -17.57 -1.22 3.74
N GLY A 51 -17.60 -0.61 2.56
CA GLY A 51 -17.65 0.85 2.41
C GLY A 51 -16.31 1.54 2.70
N LYS A 52 -15.22 0.77 2.74
CA LYS A 52 -13.85 1.29 2.89
C LYS A 52 -12.93 0.72 1.82
N ILE A 53 -11.89 1.46 1.52
CA ILE A 53 -10.83 1.09 0.58
C ILE A 53 -9.47 1.48 1.18
N TRP A 54 -8.45 0.66 1.00
CA TRP A 54 -7.09 0.99 1.43
C TRP A 54 -6.22 1.33 0.23
N LYS A 55 -5.45 2.41 0.37
CA LYS A 55 -4.37 2.80 -0.54
C LYS A 55 -3.04 2.46 0.11
N ILE A 56 -2.44 1.35 -0.27
CA ILE A 56 -1.08 0.99 0.14
C ILE A 56 -0.10 1.85 -0.64
N THR A 57 0.79 2.53 0.08
CA THR A 57 1.75 3.49 -0.49
C THR A 57 3.19 3.03 -0.34
N PHE A 58 3.44 2.08 0.56
CA PHE A 58 4.76 1.57 0.83
C PHE A 58 4.67 0.14 1.35
N ALA A 59 5.71 -0.64 1.04
CA ALA A 59 5.95 -1.94 1.65
C ALA A 59 7.44 -2.16 1.89
N SER A 60 7.75 -2.89 2.95
CA SER A 60 9.10 -3.33 3.28
C SER A 60 9.12 -4.80 3.65
N LEU A 61 10.26 -5.43 3.39
CA LEU A 61 10.57 -6.80 3.74
C LEU A 61 12.02 -6.84 4.17
N GLY A 62 12.30 -7.59 5.22
CA GLY A 62 13.66 -7.94 5.55
C GLY A 62 13.73 -9.06 6.57
N ARG A 63 14.96 -9.51 6.79
CA ARG A 63 15.26 -10.53 7.78
C ARG A 63 15.49 -9.85 9.11
N GLN A 64 14.84 -10.33 10.15
CA GLN A 64 15.09 -9.86 11.50
C GLN A 64 16.40 -10.49 12.00
N GLY A 65 17.42 -9.65 12.13
CA GLY A 65 18.73 -10.04 12.64
C GLY A 65 18.70 -10.37 14.13
N THR A 66 19.68 -11.13 14.59
CA THR A 66 19.85 -11.54 15.99
C THR A 66 20.05 -10.37 16.97
N GLN A 67 20.43 -9.19 16.47
CA GLN A 67 20.57 -7.96 17.27
C GLN A 67 19.38 -6.98 17.09
N GLY A 68 18.26 -7.43 16.51
CA GLY A 68 17.04 -6.62 16.36
C GLY A 68 17.01 -5.68 15.15
N GLY A 69 18.05 -5.66 14.31
CA GLY A 69 18.06 -4.91 13.04
C GLY A 69 17.40 -5.67 11.88
N VAL A 70 16.86 -4.95 10.90
CA VAL A 70 16.31 -5.54 9.66
C VAL A 70 17.40 -5.56 8.59
N GLN A 71 17.84 -6.74 8.17
CA GLN A 71 18.79 -6.90 7.07
C GLN A 71 18.05 -6.85 5.72
N SER A 72 18.51 -5.96 4.84
CA SER A 72 18.04 -5.82 3.46
C SER A 72 18.80 -6.78 2.54
N GLY A 73 18.14 -7.35 1.52
CA GLY A 73 18.76 -8.27 0.55
C GLY A 73 18.45 -9.76 0.74
N VAL A 74 17.33 -10.09 1.36
CA VAL A 74 16.88 -11.49 1.54
C VAL A 74 16.23 -12.01 0.26
N THR A 75 16.45 -13.27 -0.09
CA THR A 75 15.75 -14.02 -1.15
C THR A 75 14.32 -14.40 -0.75
N SER A 76 13.60 -13.41 -0.24
CA SER A 76 12.22 -13.53 0.24
C SER A 76 11.35 -12.57 -0.55
N GLN A 77 10.05 -12.85 -0.61
CA GLN A 77 9.06 -12.06 -1.32
C GLN A 77 7.90 -11.74 -0.40
N LEU A 78 7.44 -10.49 -0.44
CA LEU A 78 6.20 -10.04 0.19
C LEU A 78 5.15 -9.86 -0.91
N SER A 79 3.99 -10.46 -0.73
CA SER A 79 2.82 -10.23 -1.59
C SER A 79 1.56 -10.01 -0.79
N ILE A 80 0.59 -9.38 -1.43
CA ILE A 80 -0.80 -9.31 -0.96
C ILE A 80 -1.70 -9.63 -2.13
N ASP A 81 -2.52 -10.67 -1.99
CA ASP A 81 -3.28 -11.27 -3.08
C ASP A 81 -2.41 -11.50 -4.34
N ASN A 82 -2.73 -10.83 -5.45
CA ASN A 82 -2.01 -10.92 -6.73
C ASN A 82 -0.89 -9.88 -6.89
N PHE A 83 -0.63 -9.04 -5.89
CA PHE A 83 0.40 -8.00 -5.95
C PHE A 83 1.70 -8.47 -5.30
N HIS A 84 2.80 -8.40 -6.05
CA HIS A 84 4.14 -8.65 -5.54
C HIS A 84 4.75 -7.35 -5.01
N LEU A 85 4.69 -7.12 -3.71
CA LEU A 85 5.04 -5.81 -3.14
C LEU A 85 6.55 -5.58 -3.10
N LYS A 86 7.31 -6.59 -2.69
CA LYS A 86 8.75 -6.48 -2.42
C LYS A 86 9.43 -7.84 -2.63
N SER A 87 10.66 -7.86 -3.13
CA SER A 87 11.55 -9.01 -2.99
C SER A 87 12.98 -8.57 -2.69
N GLY A 88 13.54 -9.07 -1.59
CA GLY A 88 14.79 -8.57 -1.05
C GLY A 88 14.81 -7.04 -0.95
N SER A 89 15.82 -6.42 -1.55
CA SER A 89 15.96 -4.96 -1.60
C SER A 89 15.08 -4.28 -2.67
N ASN A 90 14.51 -5.05 -3.60
CA ASN A 90 13.79 -4.53 -4.76
C ASN A 90 12.29 -4.42 -4.49
N THR A 91 11.69 -3.35 -5.03
CA THR A 91 10.24 -3.23 -5.14
C THR A 91 9.81 -3.88 -6.45
N ILE A 92 8.76 -4.71 -6.42
CA ILE A 92 8.28 -5.44 -7.62
C ILE A 92 7.05 -4.77 -8.23
N SER A 93 6.07 -4.35 -7.41
CA SER A 93 4.91 -3.60 -7.87
C SER A 93 5.11 -2.09 -7.79
N GLU A 94 4.52 -1.36 -8.73
CA GLU A 94 4.42 0.09 -8.66
C GLU A 94 3.38 0.50 -7.61
N PHE A 95 3.73 1.44 -6.74
CA PHE A 95 2.82 2.02 -5.76
C PHE A 95 2.15 3.29 -6.33
N PRO A 96 0.94 3.65 -5.90
CA PRO A 96 0.14 3.00 -4.84
C PRO A 96 -0.65 1.79 -5.34
N ILE A 97 -0.97 0.89 -4.42
CA ILE A 97 -1.85 -0.25 -4.66
C ILE A 97 -3.16 -0.01 -3.91
N TRP A 98 -4.28 -0.23 -4.58
CA TRP A 98 -5.61 -0.07 -4.00
C TRP A 98 -6.20 -1.44 -3.69
N LEU A 99 -6.76 -1.57 -2.49
CA LEU A 99 -7.39 -2.78 -1.99
C LEU A 99 -8.81 -2.44 -1.58
N ASP A 100 -9.77 -3.06 -2.25
CA ASP A 100 -11.20 -2.90 -1.98
C ASP A 100 -11.60 -3.47 -0.61
N SER A 101 -12.86 -3.30 -0.21
CA SER A 101 -13.37 -3.98 0.98
C SER A 101 -13.34 -5.50 0.81
N GLY A 102 -12.92 -6.21 1.85
CA GLY A 102 -12.79 -7.66 1.81
C GLY A 102 -11.68 -8.17 2.72
N THR A 103 -11.45 -9.48 2.65
CA THR A 103 -10.33 -10.12 3.33
C THR A 103 -9.20 -10.36 2.34
N HIS A 104 -8.06 -9.79 2.65
CA HIS A 104 -6.82 -9.89 1.89
C HIS A 104 -5.81 -10.69 2.70
N THR A 105 -4.94 -11.43 2.03
CA THR A 105 -3.89 -12.19 2.73
C THR A 105 -2.53 -11.66 2.35
N LEU A 106 -1.76 -11.21 3.34
CA LEU A 106 -0.34 -10.95 3.19
C LEU A 106 0.41 -12.26 3.27
N TYR A 107 1.36 -12.42 2.35
CA TYR A 107 2.28 -13.54 2.32
C TYR A 107 3.70 -13.03 2.40
N ILE A 108 4.51 -13.68 3.23
CA ILE A 108 5.95 -13.71 3.05
C ILE A 108 6.31 -15.10 2.55
N TYR A 109 6.92 -15.16 1.37
CA TYR A 109 7.61 -16.35 0.88
C TYR A 109 9.08 -16.19 1.21
N ALA A 110 9.60 -17.03 2.10
CA ALA A 110 10.99 -17.04 2.52
C ALA A 110 11.68 -18.32 2.03
N ASN A 111 12.92 -18.19 1.56
CA ASN A 111 13.72 -19.33 1.13
C ASN A 111 14.61 -19.90 2.26
N ASP A 112 14.44 -19.41 3.48
CA ASP A 112 15.12 -19.89 4.67
C ASP A 112 14.17 -19.89 5.88
N LEU A 113 14.62 -20.43 7.02
CA LEU A 113 13.82 -20.57 8.24
C LEU A 113 14.05 -19.44 9.26
N THR A 114 14.79 -18.40 8.86
CA THR A 114 15.21 -17.34 9.76
C THR A 114 14.06 -16.37 10.01
N PRO A 115 14.10 -15.60 11.12
CA PRO A 115 13.05 -14.63 11.40
C PRO A 115 12.92 -13.58 10.28
N HIS A 116 11.70 -13.36 9.81
CA HIS A 116 11.38 -12.36 8.80
C HIS A 116 10.39 -11.34 9.35
N VAL A 117 10.55 -10.10 8.89
CA VAL A 117 9.62 -9.01 9.17
C VAL A 117 9.22 -8.35 7.85
N ALA A 118 7.93 -8.13 7.69
CA ALA A 118 7.37 -7.33 6.61
C ALA A 118 6.46 -6.26 7.20
N ALA A 119 6.37 -5.13 6.50
CA ALA A 119 5.40 -4.09 6.81
C ALA A 119 4.78 -3.55 5.52
N ILE A 120 3.50 -3.19 5.61
CA ILE A 120 2.82 -2.37 4.60
C ILE A 120 2.28 -1.11 5.29
N ASN A 121 2.36 0.01 4.59
CA ASN A 121 1.87 1.30 5.07
C ASN A 121 0.95 1.92 4.02
N GLY A 122 -0.11 2.56 4.48
CA GLY A 122 -1.13 3.10 3.61
C GLY A 122 -2.10 4.04 4.29
N ILE A 123 -3.15 4.37 3.56
CA ILE A 123 -4.23 5.24 4.01
C ILE A 123 -5.55 4.51 3.73
N GLU A 124 -6.42 4.44 4.73
CA GLU A 124 -7.80 4.00 4.60
C GLU A 124 -8.67 5.18 4.20
N PHE A 125 -9.55 4.95 3.23
CA PHE A 125 -10.61 5.87 2.85
C PHE A 125 -11.98 5.23 3.09
N ILE A 126 -12.97 6.07 3.40
CA ILE A 126 -14.37 5.74 3.50
C ILE A 126 -15.04 6.15 2.17
N LEU A 127 -15.78 5.21 1.58
CA LEU A 127 -16.57 5.44 0.37
C LEU A 127 -17.88 6.13 0.75
N ARG A 128 -18.22 7.21 0.04
CA ARG A 128 -19.49 7.95 0.21
C ARG A 128 -20.57 7.48 -0.74
#